data_AF-A0A951DRQ9-F1
#
_entry.id   AF-A0A951DRQ9-F1
#
_cell.length_a   1.000
_cell.length_b   1.000
_cell.length_c   1.000
_cell.angle_alpha   90.00
_cell.angle_beta   90.00
_cell.angle_gamma   90.00
#
_symmetry.space_group_name_H-M   'P 1'
#
loop_
_entity.id
_entity.type
_entity.pdbx_description
1 polymer ?
#
loop_
_entity_poly.entity_id
_entity_poly.type
_entity_poly.pdbx_seq_one_letter_code
_entity_poly.pdbx_strand_id
1 'polypeptide(L)'
;MTLRLRRSDLFGYILVFPAMLLVLGFIIYPVGEVLRLSFTNTSLLAGRSDFVGLQSYQRVLSDPLIGQVLTNTAIWVFLGTALAL
;
A
#
# COMPACT_ATOMS: atom_id res chain seq x y z
N MET A 1 -17.64 -28.46 8.19
CA MET A 1 -16.75 -27.69 9.07
C MET A 1 -17.59 -26.70 9.88
N THR A 2 -18.25 -27.19 10.94
CA THR A 2 -19.20 -26.40 11.73
C THR A 2 -18.44 -25.60 12.78
N LEU A 3 -18.38 -24.28 12.63
CA LEU A 3 -17.79 -23.35 13.60
C LEU A 3 -18.61 -23.36 14.90
N ARG A 4 -18.24 -24.25 15.81
CA ARG A 4 -18.81 -24.33 17.15
C ARG A 4 -17.97 -23.44 18.06
N LEU A 5 -18.27 -22.14 18.08
CA LEU A 5 -17.62 -21.18 18.97
C LEU A 5 -17.88 -21.60 20.43
N ARG A 6 -16.92 -22.29 21.06
CA ARG A 6 -16.98 -22.51 22.51
C ARG A 6 -16.70 -21.15 23.16
N ARG A 7 -17.35 -20.86 24.30
CA ARG A 7 -17.13 -19.60 25.04
C ARG A 7 -15.66 -19.32 25.37
N SER A 8 -14.84 -20.37 25.43
CA SER A 8 -13.38 -20.31 25.55
C SER A 8 -12.69 -19.62 24.37
N ASP A 9 -13.22 -19.76 23.15
CA ASP A 9 -12.59 -19.25 21.93
C ASP A 9 -12.90 -17.76 21.75
N LEU A 10 -14.11 -17.33 22.15
CA LEU A 10 -14.53 -15.93 22.12
C LEU A 10 -13.64 -15.04 23.01
N PHE A 11 -13.23 -15.56 24.18
CA PHE A 11 -12.32 -14.87 25.09
C PHE A 11 -10.93 -14.65 24.45
N GLY A 12 -10.41 -15.65 23.73
CA GLY A 12 -9.16 -15.53 22.99
C GLY A 12 -9.23 -14.46 21.90
N TYR A 13 -10.31 -14.43 21.12
CA TYR A 13 -10.50 -13.40 20.09
C TYR A 13 -10.62 -11.99 20.67
N ILE A 14 -11.35 -11.79 21.78
CA ILE A 14 -11.48 -10.48 22.43
C ILE A 14 -10.12 -9.95 22.91
N LEU A 15 -9.24 -10.83 23.38
CA LEU A 15 -7.91 -10.45 23.85
C LEU A 15 -6.97 -10.02 22.70
N VAL A 16 -7.09 -10.69 21.55
CA VAL A 16 -6.27 -10.42 20.36
C VAL A 16 -6.83 -9.25 19.53
N PHE A 17 -8.13 -9.02 19.59
CA PHE A 17 -8.82 -7.96 18.85
C PHE A 17 -8.20 -6.56 18.98
N PRO A 18 -7.86 -6.02 20.17
CA PRO A 18 -7.24 -4.70 20.28
C PRO A 18 -5.87 -4.64 19.60
N ALA A 19 -5.06 -5.70 19.70
CA ALA A 19 -3.78 -5.78 19.00
C ALA A 19 -3.98 -5.82 17.48
N MET A 20 -4.97 -6.57 17.00
CA MET A 20 -5.34 -6.58 15.57
C MET A 20 -5.79 -5.21 15.09
N LEU A 21 -6.64 -4.50 15.86
CA LEU A 21 -7.09 -3.16 15.49
C LEU A 21 -5.92 -2.18 15.39
N LEU A 22 -4.95 -2.26 16.30
CA LEU A 22 -3.76 -1.41 16.24
C LEU A 22 -2.93 -1.72 14.99
N VAL A 23 -2.66 -3.00 14.70
CA VAL A 23 -1.91 -3.41 13.51
C VAL A 23 -2.64 -3.00 12.23
N LEU A 24 -3.94 -3.27 12.13
CA LEU A 24 -4.73 -2.85 10.97
C LEU A 24 -4.75 -1.33 10.84
N GLY A 25 -4.95 -0.59 11.92
CA GLY A 25 -4.91 0.87 11.91
C GLY A 25 -3.57 1.39 11.40
N PHE A 26 -2.47 0.81 11.86
CA PHE A 26 -1.12 1.20 11.46
C PHE A 26 -0.80 0.88 9.99
N ILE A 27 -1.48 -0.10 9.39
CA ILE A 27 -1.34 -0.43 7.97
C ILE A 27 -2.30 0.41 7.12
N ILE A 28 -3.58 0.46 7.49
CA ILE A 28 -4.64 1.08 6.70
C ILE A 28 -4.47 2.60 6.69
N TYR A 29 -4.10 3.21 7.81
CA TYR A 29 -3.91 4.66 7.89
C TYR A 29 -2.88 5.19 6.87
N PRO A 30 -1.61 4.73 6.85
CA PRO A 30 -0.65 5.23 5.87
C PRO A 30 -1.02 4.85 4.43
N VAL A 31 -1.64 3.69 4.19
CA VAL A 31 -2.12 3.32 2.86
C VAL A 31 -3.19 4.31 2.38
N GLY A 32 -4.17 4.63 3.22
CA GLY A 32 -5.20 5.62 2.93
C GLY A 32 -4.61 7.00 2.67
N GLU A 33 -3.62 7.41 3.45
CA GLU A 33 -2.94 8.69 3.26
C GLU A 33 -2.12 8.73 1.96
N VAL A 34 -1.41 7.66 1.62
CA VAL A 34 -0.69 7.56 0.33
C VAL A 34 -1.66 7.59 -0.85
N LEU A 35 -2.81 6.92 -0.74
CA LEU A 35 -3.87 6.99 -1.76
C LEU A 35 -4.44 8.41 -1.88
N ARG A 36 -4.67 9.11 -0.76
CA ARG A 36 -5.12 10.51 -0.80
C ARG A 36 -4.06 11.40 -1.46
N LEU A 37 -2.79 11.21 -1.09
CA LEU A 37 -1.67 11.98 -1.59
C LEU A 37 -1.40 11.72 -3.09
N SER A 38 -1.66 10.52 -3.60
CA SER A 38 -1.44 10.21 -5.03
C SER A 38 -2.33 11.04 -5.97
N PHE A 39 -3.48 11.53 -5.49
CA PHE A 39 -4.33 12.48 -6.21
C PHE A 39 -3.94 13.95 -6.01
N THR A 40 -2.89 14.22 -5.23
CA THR A 40 -2.38 15.57 -4.97
C THR A 40 -1.00 15.77 -5.59
N ASN A 41 -0.68 17.00 -5.94
CA ASN A 41 0.67 17.43 -6.23
C ASN A 41 1.22 18.10 -4.97
N THR A 42 1.69 17.26 -4.04
CA THR A 42 2.25 17.73 -2.77
C THR A 42 3.75 17.94 -2.93
N SER A 43 4.20 19.19 -2.86
CA SER A 43 5.62 19.54 -2.82
C SER A 43 6.03 19.88 -1.40
N LEU A 44 6.82 19.01 -0.77
CA LEU A 44 7.35 19.24 0.58
C LEU A 44 8.24 20.50 0.65
N LEU A 45 8.92 20.85 -0.45
CA LEU A 45 9.78 22.03 -0.53
C LEU A 45 8.97 23.34 -0.71
N ALA A 46 7.85 23.29 -1.44
CA ALA A 46 7.05 24.47 -1.72
C ALA A 46 5.96 24.74 -0.67
N GLY A 47 5.74 23.82 0.27
CA GLY A 47 4.70 23.94 1.30
C GLY A 47 3.28 23.99 0.72
N ARG A 48 3.08 23.51 -0.51
CA ARG A 48 1.80 23.51 -1.21
C ARG A 48 1.36 22.09 -1.52
N SER A 49 0.07 21.83 -1.31
CA SER A 49 -0.59 20.57 -1.61
C SER A 49 -1.83 20.89 -2.42
N ASP A 50 -1.71 20.77 -3.74
CA ASP A 50 -2.80 21.05 -4.66
C ASP A 50 -3.45 19.71 -5.05
N PHE A 51 -4.77 19.63 -4.95
CA PHE A 51 -5.51 18.47 -5.44
C PHE A 51 -5.54 18.50 -6.97
N VAL A 52 -4.91 17.53 -7.63
CA VAL A 52 -4.75 17.47 -9.09
C VAL A 52 -5.45 16.26 -9.72
N GLY A 53 -6.17 15.47 -8.93
CA GLY A 53 -6.89 14.29 -9.38
C GLY A 53 -5.96 13.29 -10.07
N LEU A 54 -6.27 12.92 -11.31
CA LEU A 54 -5.51 11.91 -12.08
C LEU A 54 -4.29 12.46 -12.83
N GLN A 55 -4.01 13.76 -12.73
CA GLN A 55 -2.93 14.38 -13.49
C GLN A 55 -1.55 13.80 -13.14
N SER A 56 -1.35 13.42 -11.87
CA SER A 56 -0.13 12.74 -11.41
C SER A 56 0.10 11.42 -12.15
N TYR A 57 -0.96 10.65 -12.40
CA TYR A 57 -0.90 9.39 -13.14
C TYR A 57 -0.62 9.61 -14.62
N GLN A 58 -1.30 10.59 -15.25
CA GLN A 58 -1.05 10.94 -16.65
C GLN A 58 0.41 11.34 -16.87
N ARG A 59 0.98 12.15 -15.97
CA ARG A 59 2.38 12.57 -16.04
C ARG A 59 3.34 11.38 -16.07
N VAL A 60 3.15 10.42 -15.17
CA VAL A 60 3.97 9.20 -15.09
C VAL A 60 3.79 8.32 -16.32
N LEU A 61 2.56 8.15 -16.80
CA LEU A 61 2.27 7.31 -17.97
C LEU A 61 2.74 7.94 -19.28
N SER A 62 2.81 9.26 -19.35
CA SER A 62 3.36 10.00 -20.49
C SER A 62 4.89 10.11 -20.45
N ASP A 63 5.54 9.66 -19.37
CA ASP A 63 7.00 9.72 -19.25
C ASP A 63 7.64 8.75 -20.25
N PRO A 64 8.53 9.21 -21.14
CA PRO A 64 9.20 8.34 -22.10
C PRO A 64 10.01 7.21 -21.45
N LEU A 65 10.41 7.36 -20.18
CA LEU A 65 11.20 6.37 -19.45
C LEU A 65 10.34 5.29 -18.78
N ILE A 66 9.02 5.45 -18.68
CA ILE A 66 8.17 4.53 -17.91
C ILE A 66 8.30 3.07 -18.37
N GLY A 67 8.38 2.84 -19.68
CA GLY A 67 8.55 1.51 -20.25
C GLY A 67 9.89 0.89 -19.84
N GLN A 68 10.98 1.66 -19.91
CA GLN A 68 12.31 1.20 -19.52
C GLN A 68 12.37 0.89 -18.02
N VAL A 69 11.77 1.74 -17.17
CA VAL A 69 11.69 1.51 -15.73
C VAL A 69 10.94 0.22 -15.44
N LEU A 70 9.77 0.01 -16.04
CA LEU A 70 8.97 -1.19 -15.86
C LEU A 70 9.71 -2.47 -16.29
N THR A 71 10.36 -2.46 -17.45
CA THR A 71 11.14 -3.60 -17.93
C THR A 71 12.32 -3.90 -17.03
N ASN A 72 13.08 -2.88 -16.61
CA ASN A 72 14.20 -3.05 -15.70
C ASN A 72 13.73 -3.65 -14.37
N THR A 73 12.68 -3.10 -13.75
CA THR A 73 12.11 -3.62 -12.50
C THR A 73 11.67 -5.07 -12.65
N ALA A 74 10.98 -5.41 -13.75
CA ALA A 74 10.58 -6.79 -14.02
C ALA A 74 11.78 -7.73 -14.08
N ILE A 75 12.82 -7.38 -14.86
CA ILE A 75 14.05 -8.19 -14.98
C ILE A 75 14.69 -8.41 -13.59
N TRP A 76 14.83 -7.35 -12.79
CA TRP A 76 15.40 -7.45 -11.44
C TRP A 76 14.58 -8.35 -10.53
N VAL A 77 13.25 -8.23 -10.53
CA VAL A 77 12.37 -9.09 -9.73
C VAL A 77 12.52 -10.54 -10.17
N PHE A 78 12.37 -10.84 -11.46
CA PHE A 78 12.41 -12.22 -11.96
C PHE A 78 13.78 -12.87 -11.73
N LEU A 79 14.87 -12.19 -12.11
CA LEU A 79 16.22 -12.73 -11.90
C LEU A 79 16.53 -12.87 -10.42
N GLY A 80 16.20 -11.86 -9.61
CA GLY A 80 16.42 -11.91 -8.16
C GLY A 80 15.66 -13.05 -7.50
N THR A 81 14.37 -13.23 -7.82
CA THR A 81 13.58 -14.34 -7.26
C THR A 81 14.04 -15.70 -7.76
N ALA A 82 14.43 -15.82 -9.03
CA ALA A 82 14.89 -17.08 -9.61
C ALA A 82 16.26 -17.52 -9.07
N LEU A 83 17.15 -16.57 -8.78
CA LEU A 83 18.45 -16.83 -8.15
C LEU A 83 18.33 -17.15 -6.64
N ALA A 84 17.28 -16.67 -5.98
CA ALA A 84 17.03 -16.92 -4.56
C ALA A 84 16.38 -18.29 -4.28
N LEU A 85 15.83 -18.95 -5.32
CA LEU A 85 15.31 -20.32 -5.29
C LEU A 85 16.45 -21.34 -5.46
#